data_AF-A0A7C6E022-F1
#
_entry.id   AF-A0A7C6E022-F1
#
_cell.length_a   1.000
_cell.length_b   1.000
_cell.length_c   1.000
_cell.angle_alpha   90.00
_cell.angle_beta   90.00
_cell.angle_gamma   90.00
#
_symmetry.space_group_name_H-M   'P 1'
#
loop_
_entity.id
_entity.type
_entity.pdbx_description
1 polymer ?
#
loop_
_entity_poly.entity_id
_entity_poly.type
_entity_poly.pdbx_seq_one_letter_code
_entity_poly.pdbx_strand_id
1 'polypeptide(L)'
;MATESRKAEHIRIALERDVSSSVTAGFEDVELIHNAVCEVDLNEIDTGVTVMGKRLRIPLIIEALTGGTREAKRINMGLAE
;
A
#
# COMPACT_ATOMS: atom_id res chain seq x y z
N MET A 1 12.20 -21.56 16.55
CA MET A 1 12.00 -21.51 15.08
C MET A 1 13.04 -20.59 14.47
N ALA A 2 13.66 -20.96 13.35
CA ALA A 2 14.60 -20.09 12.65
C ALA A 2 13.87 -18.87 12.06
N THR A 3 14.48 -17.67 12.14
CA THR A 3 13.88 -16.39 11.70
C THR A 3 13.39 -16.40 10.25
N GLU A 4 14.07 -17.14 9.37
CA GLU A 4 13.71 -17.28 7.95
C GLU A 4 12.36 -18.00 7.76
N SER A 5 12.13 -19.08 8.50
CA SER A 5 10.89 -19.87 8.43
C SER A 5 9.67 -19.06 8.87
N ARG A 6 9.80 -18.26 9.94
CA ARG A 6 8.73 -17.36 10.39
C ARG A 6 8.36 -16.32 9.32
N LYS A 7 9.36 -15.74 8.65
CA LYS A 7 9.14 -14.71 7.63
C LYS A 7 8.45 -15.27 6.37
N ALA A 8 8.83 -16.47 5.93
CA ALA A 8 8.14 -17.16 4.84
C ALA A 8 6.67 -17.47 5.23
N GLU A 9 6.45 -17.89 6.47
CA GLU A 9 5.10 -18.18 6.96
C GLU A 9 4.20 -16.93 7.03
N HIS A 10 4.74 -15.77 7.41
CA HIS A 10 3.98 -14.51 7.36
C HIS A 10 3.49 -14.18 5.94
N ILE A 11 4.36 -14.34 4.93
CA ILE A 11 3.98 -14.14 3.52
C ILE A 11 2.86 -15.10 3.15
N ARG A 12 3.04 -16.39 3.43
CA ARG A 12 2.05 -17.42 3.12
C ARG A 12 0.69 -17.16 3.76
N ILE A 13 0.68 -16.86 5.05
CA ILE A 13 -0.56 -16.57 5.80
C ILE A 13 -1.29 -15.37 5.20
N ALA A 14 -0.58 -14.30 4.88
CA ALA A 14 -1.17 -13.11 4.28
C ALA A 14 -1.75 -13.35 2.88
N LEU A 15 -1.21 -14.31 2.12
CA LEU A 15 -1.68 -14.64 0.76
C LEU A 15 -2.79 -15.70 0.73
N GLU A 16 -2.75 -16.68 1.64
CA GLU A 16 -3.58 -17.88 1.56
C GLU A 16 -4.73 -17.93 2.57
N ARG A 17 -4.76 -17.02 3.55
CA ARG A 17 -5.79 -17.00 4.60
C ARG A 17 -6.50 -15.66 4.62
N ASP A 18 -7.77 -15.70 5.03
CA ASP A 18 -8.47 -14.48 5.40
C ASP A 18 -7.95 -14.00 6.76
N VAL A 19 -7.11 -12.97 6.71
CA VAL A 19 -6.54 -12.29 7.87
C VAL A 19 -7.03 -10.85 7.98
N SER A 20 -8.09 -10.52 7.23
CA SER A 20 -8.70 -9.20 7.25
C SER A 20 -9.23 -8.90 8.65
N SER A 21 -9.06 -7.67 9.10
CA SER A 21 -9.62 -7.25 10.38
C SER A 21 -11.15 -7.34 10.34
N SER A 22 -11.76 -7.89 11.39
CA SER A 22 -13.22 -7.81 11.58
C SER A 22 -13.69 -6.41 11.99
N VAL A 23 -12.75 -5.54 12.38
CA VAL A 23 -12.98 -4.13 12.69
C VAL A 23 -12.69 -3.30 11.43
N THR A 24 -13.61 -2.42 11.07
CA THR A 24 -13.51 -1.51 9.94
C THR A 24 -12.46 -0.41 10.16
N ALA A 25 -12.07 0.26 9.07
CA ALA A 25 -11.07 1.32 9.10
C ALA A 25 -11.67 2.72 9.43
N GLY A 26 -12.99 2.83 9.58
CA GLY A 26 -13.70 4.11 9.78
C GLY A 26 -13.83 4.95 8.51
N PHE A 27 -13.50 4.39 7.34
CA PHE A 27 -13.70 5.10 6.06
C PHE A 27 -15.19 5.18 5.68
N GLU A 28 -16.03 4.31 6.24
CA GLU A 28 -17.48 4.37 6.11
C GLU A 28 -18.12 5.61 6.75
N ASP A 29 -17.42 6.23 7.71
CA ASP A 29 -17.88 7.46 8.39
C ASP A 29 -17.48 8.74 7.63
N VAL A 30 -16.76 8.59 6.51
CA VAL A 30 -16.25 9.71 5.71
C VAL A 30 -16.96 9.75 4.36
N GLU A 31 -17.75 10.78 4.14
CA GLU A 31 -18.39 11.05 2.84
C GLU A 31 -17.68 12.20 2.12
N LEU A 32 -17.24 11.95 0.88
CA LEU A 32 -16.72 12.99 0.00
C LEU A 32 -17.88 13.64 -0.75
N ILE A 33 -18.13 14.92 -0.47
CA ILE A 33 -19.21 15.66 -1.13
C ILE A 33 -18.88 15.84 -2.61
N HIS A 34 -19.70 15.25 -3.46
CA HIS A 34 -19.54 15.33 -4.91
C HIS A 34 -19.83 16.75 -5.43
N ASN A 35 -18.92 17.29 -6.24
CA ASN A 35 -19.15 18.49 -7.03
C ASN A 35 -19.47 18.14 -8.49
N ALA A 36 -20.73 18.30 -8.88
CA ALA A 36 -21.22 17.92 -10.22
C ALA A 36 -20.77 18.87 -11.33
N VAL A 37 -20.52 20.13 -11.01
CA VAL A 37 -20.06 21.15 -11.97
C VAL A 37 -18.62 21.48 -11.65
N CYS A 38 -17.75 20.49 -11.85
CA CYS A 38 -16.32 20.65 -11.59
C CYS A 38 -15.72 21.61 -12.62
N GLU A 39 -15.03 22.64 -12.13
CA GLU A 39 -14.36 23.66 -12.96
C GLU A 39 -12.88 23.35 -13.19
N VAL A 40 -12.46 22.10 -12.93
CA VAL A 40 -11.05 21.66 -13.02
C VAL A 40 -10.89 20.70 -14.19
N ASP A 41 -9.88 20.92 -15.04
CA ASP A 41 -9.47 19.97 -16.07
C ASP A 41 -8.74 18.79 -15.41
N LEU A 42 -9.15 17.56 -15.75
CA LEU A 42 -8.53 16.34 -15.26
C LEU A 42 -7.01 16.28 -15.56
N ASN A 43 -6.58 16.85 -16.68
CA ASN A 43 -5.17 16.88 -17.08
C ASN A 43 -4.33 17.83 -16.22
N GLU A 44 -4.96 18.75 -15.49
CA GLU A 44 -4.30 19.69 -14.59
C GLU A 44 -4.17 19.16 -13.16
N ILE A 45 -4.74 17.99 -12.84
CA ILE A 45 -4.67 17.41 -11.50
C ILE A 45 -3.26 16.86 -11.23
N ASP A 46 -2.50 17.58 -10.39
CA ASP A 46 -1.22 17.09 -9.86
C ASP A 46 -1.42 16.34 -8.54
N THR A 47 -1.09 15.04 -8.55
CA THR A 47 -1.13 14.17 -7.36
C THR A 47 0.23 14.05 -6.68
N GLY A 48 1.24 14.77 -7.18
CA GLY A 48 2.58 14.72 -6.62
C GLY A 48 2.64 15.35 -5.23
N VAL A 49 3.43 14.72 -4.36
CA VAL A 49 3.64 15.19 -2.98
C VAL A 49 5.12 15.09 -2.61
N THR A 50 5.58 15.98 -1.73
CA THR A 50 6.95 15.89 -1.19
C THR A 50 6.89 15.23 0.18
N VAL A 51 7.51 14.06 0.29
CA VAL A 51 7.60 13.28 1.53
C VAL A 51 9.07 13.00 1.81
N MET A 52 9.53 13.27 3.04
CA MET A 52 10.92 13.04 3.46
C MET A 52 11.97 13.66 2.51
N GLY A 53 11.67 14.85 1.96
CA GLY A 53 12.57 15.56 1.04
C GLY A 53 12.62 15.01 -0.39
N LYS A 54 11.77 14.04 -0.75
CA LYS A 54 11.66 13.51 -2.11
C LYS A 54 10.27 13.76 -2.70
N ARG A 55 10.21 14.07 -4.00
CA ARG A 55 8.95 14.19 -4.73
C ARG A 55 8.46 12.81 -5.15
N LEU A 56 7.28 12.43 -4.70
CA LEU A 56 6.52 11.28 -5.20
C LEU A 56 5.55 11.75 -6.27
N ARG A 57 5.28 10.89 -7.25
CA ARG A 57 4.33 11.19 -8.34
C ARG A 57 2.87 11.02 -7.93
N ILE A 58 2.63 10.21 -6.89
CA ILE A 58 1.31 9.96 -6.29
C ILE A 58 1.45 9.97 -4.76
N PRO A 59 0.39 10.25 -3.99
CA PRO A 59 0.44 10.35 -2.54
C PRO A 59 0.24 9.00 -1.86
N LEU A 60 0.97 7.98 -2.33
CA LEU A 60 0.88 6.60 -1.85
C LEU A 60 2.27 6.00 -1.64
N ILE A 61 2.43 5.22 -0.58
CA ILE A 61 3.67 4.53 -0.21
C ILE A 61 3.34 3.07 0.10
N ILE A 62 4.14 2.15 -0.43
CA ILE A 62 4.11 0.75 -0.01
C ILE A 62 4.90 0.65 1.29
N GLU A 63 4.18 0.42 2.38
CA GLU A 63 4.76 0.25 3.72
C GLU A 63 5.57 -1.04 3.85
N ALA A 64 6.29 -1.21 4.96
CA ALA A 64 7.13 -2.37 5.20
C ALA A 64 6.32 -3.69 5.22
N LEU A 65 6.59 -4.58 4.25
CA LEU A 65 5.91 -5.88 4.12
C LEU A 65 6.80 -7.06 4.52
N THR A 66 7.97 -7.22 3.87
CA THR A 66 8.78 -8.44 4.00
C THR A 66 10.27 -8.23 3.69
N GLY A 67 11.09 -9.25 3.94
CA GLY A 67 12.53 -9.28 3.64
C GLY A 67 13.27 -10.38 4.39
N GLY A 68 14.35 -10.92 3.83
CA GLY A 68 15.19 -11.93 4.50
C GLY A 68 14.86 -13.39 4.20
N THR A 69 14.11 -13.65 3.12
CA THR A 69 13.94 -14.99 2.52
C THR A 69 14.10 -14.87 0.99
N ARG A 70 14.33 -15.98 0.28
CA ARG A 70 14.41 -15.98 -1.21
C ARG A 70 13.10 -15.53 -1.87
N GLU A 71 11.97 -15.85 -1.26
CA GLU A 71 10.66 -15.44 -1.71
C GLU A 71 10.43 -13.94 -1.50
N ALA A 72 10.77 -13.42 -0.32
CA ALA A 72 10.69 -12.00 -0.03
C ALA A 72 11.51 -11.15 -1.02
N LYS A 73 12.68 -11.65 -1.45
CA LYS A 73 13.48 -10.99 -2.49
C LYS A 73 12.73 -10.88 -3.82
N ARG A 74 12.04 -11.94 -4.25
CA ARG A 74 11.26 -11.93 -5.49
C ARG A 74 10.09 -10.93 -5.40
N ILE A 75 9.39 -10.92 -4.26
CA ILE A 75 8.30 -9.96 -4.01
C ILE A 75 8.81 -8.53 -4.05
N ASN A 76 9.87 -8.21 -3.28
CA ASN A 76 10.41 -6.85 -3.21
C ASN A 76 10.93 -6.34 -4.56
N MET A 77 11.39 -7.24 -5.44
CA MET A 77 11.79 -6.87 -6.80
C MET A 77 10.57 -6.47 -7.64
N GLY A 78 9.49 -7.25 -7.62
CA GLY A 78 8.25 -6.90 -8.32
C GLY A 78 7.53 -5.67 -7.76
N LEU A 79 7.69 -5.37 -6.46
CA LEU A 79 7.16 -4.14 -5.85
C LEU A 79 7.97 -2.87 -6.20
N ALA A 80 9.21 -3.03 -6.66
CA ALA A 80 10.11 -1.93 -6.97
C ALA A 80 10.14 -1.56 -8.46
N GLU A 81 9.56 -2.40 -9.33
CA GLU A 81 9.34 -2.16 -10.76
C GLU A 81 8.13 -1.24 -10.99
#